data_AF-A0A9W8HMN3-F1
#
_entry.id   AF-A0A9W8HMN3-F1
#
_cell.length_a   1.000
_cell.length_b   1.000
_cell.length_c   1.000
_cell.angle_alpha   90.00
_cell.angle_beta   90.00
_cell.angle_gamma   90.00
#
_symmetry.space_group_name_H-M   'P 1'
#
loop_
_entity.id
_entity.type
_entity.pdbx_description
1 polymer ?
#
loop_
_entity_poly.entity_id
_entity_poly.type
_entity_poly.pdbx_seq_one_letter_code
_entity_poly.pdbx_strand_id
1 'polypeptide(L)'
;MRDHKFCQENAITAIRPVVEPMPQDQESADVSNFLQFTGAGVLCKIPENGRFGGMRSKDAGQAIVAAAAVEGRGRAVVNYRMRDWLLSRQRYWGAPVPIIHCPSCGAVPVPDTDLPVKLPTGVELSGRGGSPLARATDWLNCKCPQCNGPAKRDTDTLDTFVDSSWYYLRYLDPHNSKLPFDPEKASAAMPVDIYIGGVEHAILHLLYARFICKFLWRTRAFGLPDAQQVPASDGAGRKKLASKGLGRSYNGEPFKRLLTQGMVHGLTYRDPATGRFLRPNELEIDSSSSQLRITGTGQLPETSYEKMSKSKYNGVDPSETVRKYGADATRLHMLYLAPPQDVLEWDTQSIIGMQRWINRVGRLVDS
;
A
#
# COMPACT_ATOMS: atom_id res chain seq x y z
N MET A 1 15.00 -20.66 -14.41
CA MET A 1 16.11 -19.74 -14.02
C MET A 1 16.71 -20.08 -12.65
N ARG A 2 15.97 -19.99 -11.52
CA ARG A 2 16.53 -20.30 -10.18
C ARG A 2 17.10 -21.71 -10.09
N ASP A 3 16.33 -22.70 -10.54
CA ASP A 3 16.71 -24.12 -10.44
C ASP A 3 17.91 -24.43 -11.36
N HIS A 4 17.98 -23.79 -12.53
CA HIS A 4 19.13 -23.88 -13.43
C HIS A 4 20.41 -23.32 -12.78
N LYS A 5 20.33 -22.14 -12.14
CA LYS A 5 21.45 -21.56 -11.39
C LYS A 5 21.89 -22.48 -10.24
N PHE A 6 20.92 -23.04 -9.50
CA PHE A 6 21.21 -24.03 -8.47
C PHE A 6 21.95 -25.24 -9.04
N CYS A 7 21.51 -25.78 -10.18
CA CYS A 7 22.21 -26.88 -10.84
C CYS A 7 23.64 -26.53 -11.24
N GLN A 8 23.88 -25.33 -11.78
CA GLN A 8 25.22 -24.85 -12.13
C GLN A 8 26.14 -24.75 -10.91
N GLU A 9 25.66 -24.13 -9.83
CA GLU A 9 26.43 -23.95 -8.59
C GLU A 9 26.75 -25.28 -7.89
N ASN A 10 25.90 -26.29 -8.07
CA ASN A 10 26.05 -27.60 -7.44
C ASN A 10 26.56 -28.68 -8.41
N ALA A 11 27.07 -28.30 -9.58
CA ALA A 11 27.57 -29.21 -10.61
C ALA A 11 26.58 -30.33 -11.01
N ILE A 12 25.27 -30.05 -10.96
CA ILE A 12 24.22 -30.96 -11.43
C ILE A 12 24.14 -30.81 -12.96
N THR A 13 24.65 -31.80 -13.68
CA THR A 13 24.76 -31.76 -15.15
C THR A 13 23.58 -32.42 -15.87
N ALA A 14 22.72 -33.14 -15.15
CA ALA A 14 21.55 -33.84 -15.71
C ALA A 14 20.36 -32.88 -15.96
N ILE A 15 20.59 -31.81 -16.72
CA ILE A 15 19.55 -30.85 -17.11
C ILE A 15 19.01 -31.26 -18.48
N ARG A 16 17.69 -31.40 -18.59
CA ARG A 16 17.02 -31.79 -19.84
C ARG A 16 15.90 -30.82 -20.19
N PRO A 17 15.84 -30.31 -21.43
CA PRO A 17 14.70 -29.56 -21.90
C PRO A 17 13.50 -30.51 -22.07
N VAL A 18 12.37 -30.17 -21.46
CA VAL A 18 11.10 -30.90 -21.60
C VAL A 18 10.03 -30.09 -22.32
N VAL A 19 10.28 -28.80 -22.55
CA VAL A 19 9.44 -27.86 -23.29
C VAL A 19 10.33 -27.09 -24.26
N GLU A 20 9.89 -26.95 -25.50
CA GLU A 20 10.54 -26.17 -26.56
C GLU A 20 9.66 -24.99 -27.01
N PRO A 21 10.24 -23.86 -27.45
CA PRO A 21 9.49 -22.74 -28.00
C PRO A 21 8.65 -23.14 -29.21
N MET A 22 7.54 -22.45 -29.47
CA MET A 22 6.80 -22.69 -30.72
C MET A 22 7.62 -22.24 -31.94
N PRO A 23 7.47 -22.88 -33.11
CA PRO A 23 8.23 -22.53 -34.32
C PRO A 23 8.12 -21.06 -34.73
N GLN A 24 7.00 -20.39 -34.41
CA GLN A 24 6.74 -18.98 -34.71
C GLN A 24 7.53 -18.02 -33.81
N ASP A 25 8.01 -18.49 -32.66
CA ASP A 25 8.78 -17.69 -31.69
C ASP A 25 10.31 -17.87 -31.87
N GLN A 26 10.73 -18.77 -32.78
CA GLN A 26 12.14 -19.08 -33.03
C GLN A 26 12.90 -17.95 -33.75
N GLU A 27 12.23 -17.02 -34.42
CA GLU A 27 12.86 -15.89 -35.10
C GLU A 27 13.22 -14.71 -34.16
N SER A 28 12.70 -14.70 -32.92
CA SER A 28 12.83 -13.55 -32.00
C SER A 28 13.56 -13.84 -30.68
N ALA A 29 13.86 -15.11 -30.39
CA ALA A 29 14.59 -15.51 -29.19
C ALA A 29 16.07 -15.73 -29.51
N ASP A 30 16.97 -15.39 -28.60
CA ASP A 30 18.35 -15.88 -28.64
C ASP A 30 18.31 -17.40 -28.37
N VAL A 31 18.09 -18.17 -29.44
CA VAL A 31 17.81 -19.62 -29.44
C VAL A 31 19.04 -20.44 -29.00
N SER A 32 20.15 -19.81 -28.65
CA SER A 32 21.41 -20.46 -28.33
C SER A 32 21.41 -21.23 -27.00
N ASN A 33 20.39 -21.06 -26.13
CA ASN A 33 20.37 -21.73 -24.82
C ASN A 33 18.97 -22.18 -24.34
N PHE A 34 18.45 -23.27 -24.93
CA PHE A 34 17.17 -23.90 -24.55
C PHE A 34 17.06 -24.35 -23.09
N LEU A 35 18.18 -24.41 -22.35
CA LEU A 35 18.24 -24.85 -20.96
C LEU A 35 17.51 -23.91 -19.98
N GLN A 36 17.15 -22.69 -20.39
CA GLN A 36 16.52 -21.69 -19.53
C GLN A 36 15.18 -21.15 -20.05
N PHE A 37 14.49 -21.91 -20.90
CA PHE A 37 13.20 -21.49 -21.45
C PHE A 37 12.13 -21.39 -20.34
N THR A 38 11.48 -20.22 -20.25
CA THR A 38 10.41 -19.94 -19.27
C THR A 38 9.08 -19.55 -19.91
N GLY A 39 9.03 -19.48 -21.23
CA GLY A 39 7.82 -19.15 -21.99
C GLY A 39 6.86 -20.33 -22.11
N ALA A 40 5.70 -20.06 -22.73
CA ALA A 40 4.81 -21.13 -23.18
C ALA A 40 5.39 -21.77 -24.44
N GLY A 41 5.40 -23.10 -24.48
CA GLY A 41 5.94 -23.87 -25.59
C GLY A 41 5.16 -25.16 -25.86
N VAL A 42 5.79 -26.10 -26.54
CA VAL A 42 5.30 -27.46 -26.79
C VAL A 42 6.15 -28.45 -26.00
N LEU A 43 5.55 -29.49 -25.43
CA LEU A 43 6.32 -30.55 -24.77
C LEU A 43 7.12 -31.34 -25.82
N CYS A 44 8.42 -31.48 -25.62
CA CYS A 44 9.27 -32.27 -26.51
C CYS A 44 8.75 -33.71 -26.59
N LYS A 45 8.86 -34.35 -27.77
CA LYS A 45 8.47 -35.75 -27.98
C LYS A 45 9.55 -36.72 -27.48
N ILE A 46 9.79 -36.70 -26.17
CA ILE A 46 10.75 -37.56 -25.46
C ILE A 46 10.02 -38.58 -24.57
N PRO A 47 10.64 -39.74 -24.26
CA PRO A 47 10.01 -40.78 -23.43
C PRO A 47 9.51 -40.28 -22.07
N GLU A 48 10.21 -39.34 -21.43
CA GLU A 48 9.88 -38.81 -20.10
C GLU A 48 8.60 -37.98 -20.09
N ASN A 49 8.27 -37.31 -21.20
CA ASN A 49 6.99 -36.60 -21.35
C ASN A 49 5.83 -37.58 -21.66
N GLY A 50 6.14 -38.83 -21.99
CA GLY A 50 5.16 -39.89 -22.24
C GLY A 50 4.06 -39.48 -23.22
N ARG A 51 2.81 -39.76 -22.84
CA ARG A 51 1.62 -39.43 -23.65
C ARG A 51 1.35 -37.94 -23.85
N PHE A 52 2.07 -37.06 -23.14
CA PHE A 52 1.90 -35.61 -23.23
C PHE A 52 2.85 -34.95 -24.24
N GLY A 53 3.80 -35.71 -24.80
CA GLY A 53 4.70 -35.21 -25.84
C GLY A 53 3.95 -34.66 -27.05
N GLY A 54 4.34 -33.47 -27.52
CA GLY A 54 3.70 -32.75 -28.62
C GLY A 54 2.50 -31.89 -28.22
N MET A 55 2.04 -31.93 -26.97
CA MET A 55 0.99 -31.02 -26.48
C MET A 55 1.56 -29.63 -26.20
N ARG A 56 0.72 -28.59 -26.36
CA ARG A 56 1.06 -27.25 -25.86
C ARG A 56 1.18 -27.30 -24.34
N SER A 57 2.21 -26.67 -23.79
CA SER A 57 2.55 -26.64 -22.36
C SER A 57 1.38 -26.31 -21.44
N LYS A 58 0.50 -25.37 -21.81
CA LYS A 58 -0.72 -25.03 -21.06
C LYS A 58 -1.71 -26.20 -20.98
N ASP A 59 -1.98 -26.85 -22.11
CA ASP A 59 -2.93 -27.96 -22.22
C ASP A 59 -2.34 -29.22 -21.58
N ALA A 60 -1.04 -29.44 -21.76
CA ALA A 60 -0.28 -30.50 -21.10
C ALA A 60 -0.35 -30.36 -19.58
N GLY A 61 -0.18 -29.14 -19.05
CA GLY A 61 -0.32 -28.89 -17.61
C GLY A 61 -1.67 -29.35 -17.05
N GLN A 62 -2.77 -29.06 -17.76
CA GLN A 62 -4.10 -29.51 -17.36
C GLN A 62 -4.24 -31.04 -17.46
N ALA A 63 -3.78 -31.64 -18.55
CA ALA A 63 -3.84 -33.08 -18.78
C ALA A 63 -2.99 -33.87 -17.77
N ILE A 64 -1.80 -33.36 -17.42
CA ILE A 64 -0.91 -33.94 -16.40
C ILE A 64 -1.59 -33.91 -15.03
N VAL A 65 -2.19 -32.78 -14.64
CA VAL A 65 -2.92 -32.67 -13.36
C VAL A 65 -4.12 -33.62 -13.32
N ALA A 66 -4.87 -33.74 -14.42
CA ALA A 66 -6.00 -34.66 -14.52
C ALA A 66 -5.56 -36.13 -14.41
N ALA A 67 -4.47 -36.50 -15.08
CA ALA A 67 -3.85 -37.81 -14.98
C ALA A 67 -3.40 -38.13 -13.55
N ALA A 68 -2.66 -37.20 -12.92
CA ALA A 68 -2.19 -37.35 -11.55
C ALA A 68 -3.34 -37.51 -10.55
N ALA A 69 -4.49 -36.88 -10.81
CA ALA A 69 -5.69 -37.04 -9.99
C ALA A 69 -6.32 -38.44 -10.12
N VAL A 70 -6.45 -38.95 -11.35
CA VAL A 70 -6.94 -40.33 -11.59
C VAL A 70 -6.01 -41.37 -10.96
N GLU A 71 -4.70 -41.12 -10.98
CA GLU A 71 -3.68 -41.99 -10.40
C GLU A 71 -3.52 -41.86 -8.87
N GLY A 72 -4.24 -40.93 -8.22
CA GLY A 72 -4.10 -40.67 -6.79
C GLY A 72 -2.75 -40.05 -6.38
N ARG A 73 -2.03 -39.45 -7.33
CA ARG A 73 -0.68 -38.86 -7.17
C ARG A 73 -0.66 -37.33 -7.11
N GLY A 74 -1.79 -36.68 -7.33
CA GLY A 74 -1.88 -35.21 -7.30
C GLY A 74 -3.31 -34.70 -7.43
N ARG A 75 -3.47 -33.38 -7.26
CA ARG A 75 -4.74 -32.69 -7.49
C ARG A 75 -4.50 -31.25 -7.90
N ALA A 76 -5.48 -30.64 -8.54
CA ALA A 76 -5.44 -29.19 -8.79
C ALA A 76 -5.48 -28.42 -7.47
N VAL A 77 -4.64 -27.38 -7.37
CA VAL A 77 -4.59 -26.46 -6.24
C VAL A 77 -4.47 -25.04 -6.79
N VAL A 78 -5.25 -24.12 -6.24
CA VAL A 78 -5.09 -22.69 -6.49
C VAL A 78 -4.17 -22.14 -5.40
N ASN A 79 -3.05 -21.55 -5.81
CA ASN A 79 -2.10 -20.90 -4.90
C ASN A 79 -2.05 -19.40 -5.21
N TYR A 80 -1.98 -18.59 -4.14
CA TYR A 80 -1.82 -17.15 -4.25
C TYR A 80 -0.39 -16.77 -3.87
N ARG A 81 0.17 -15.79 -4.60
CA ARG A 81 1.43 -15.14 -4.20
C ARG A 81 1.23 -14.26 -2.95
N MET A 82 0.02 -13.74 -2.78
CA MET A 82 -0.38 -12.96 -1.61
C MET A 82 -0.24 -13.80 -0.34
N ARG A 83 0.23 -13.18 0.73
CA ARG A 83 0.37 -13.76 2.07
C ARG A 83 -0.62 -13.09 3.01
N ASP A 84 -0.87 -13.74 4.14
CA ASP A 84 -1.64 -13.13 5.21
C ASP A 84 -0.92 -11.88 5.74
N TRP A 85 -1.73 -10.95 6.24
CA TRP A 85 -1.24 -9.67 6.72
C TRP A 85 -0.72 -9.79 8.15
N LEU A 86 0.59 -9.63 8.33
CA LEU A 86 1.22 -9.55 9.65
C LEU A 86 0.86 -8.20 10.32
N LEU A 87 -0.06 -8.23 11.29
CA LEU A 87 -0.57 -7.04 11.99
C LEU A 87 0.28 -6.60 13.18
N SER A 88 0.86 -7.53 13.93
CA SER A 88 1.49 -7.23 15.21
C SER A 88 2.83 -6.49 15.03
N ARG A 89 3.06 -5.46 15.85
CA ARG A 89 4.28 -4.66 15.88
C ARG A 89 4.83 -4.58 17.29
N GLN A 90 6.12 -4.86 17.44
CA GLN A 90 6.85 -4.72 18.69
C GLN A 90 7.24 -3.25 18.92
N ARG A 91 6.26 -2.35 18.87
CA ARG A 91 6.42 -0.90 19.01
C ARG A 91 5.43 -0.36 20.02
N TYR A 92 5.82 0.71 20.71
CA TYR A 92 4.96 1.37 21.69
C TYR A 92 3.83 2.17 21.03
N TRP A 93 4.14 2.96 19.99
CA TRP A 93 3.18 3.92 19.44
C TRP A 93 2.25 3.26 18.40
N GLY A 94 1.19 2.64 18.88
CA GLY A 94 0.11 2.05 18.08
C GLY A 94 -1.05 1.61 18.96
N ALA A 95 -2.16 1.20 18.34
CA ALA A 95 -3.31 0.67 19.08
C ALA A 95 -2.95 -0.69 19.72
N PRO A 96 -3.10 -0.89 21.04
CA PRO A 96 -2.84 -2.19 21.66
C PRO A 96 -3.72 -3.30 21.07
N VAL A 97 -3.13 -4.47 20.83
CA VAL A 97 -3.89 -5.65 20.39
C VAL A 97 -4.83 -6.09 21.52
N PRO A 98 -6.17 -6.17 21.32
CA PRO A 98 -7.13 -6.45 22.38
C PRO A 98 -7.22 -7.95 22.71
N ILE A 99 -6.08 -8.55 23.02
CA ILE A 99 -5.93 -9.96 23.38
C ILE A 99 -5.27 -10.08 24.75
N ILE A 100 -5.71 -11.05 25.54
CA ILE A 100 -5.17 -11.44 26.83
C ILE A 100 -4.67 -12.88 26.73
N HIS A 101 -3.43 -13.12 27.15
CA HIS A 101 -2.79 -14.42 27.22
C HIS A 101 -2.94 -15.01 28.62
N CYS A 102 -3.77 -16.04 28.74
CA CYS A 102 -4.00 -16.80 29.98
C CYS A 102 -3.28 -18.15 29.93
N PRO A 103 -2.52 -18.54 30.97
CA PRO A 103 -1.86 -19.85 31.01
C PRO A 103 -2.82 -21.05 30.92
N SER A 104 -4.07 -20.89 31.39
CA SER A 104 -5.07 -21.96 31.40
C SER A 104 -6.02 -21.92 30.20
N CYS A 105 -6.40 -20.73 29.73
CA CYS A 105 -7.39 -20.55 28.67
C CYS A 105 -6.78 -20.26 27.28
N GLY A 106 -5.47 -19.96 27.20
CA GLY A 106 -4.82 -19.53 25.97
C GLY A 106 -5.06 -18.04 25.66
N ALA A 107 -5.10 -17.70 24.37
CA ALA A 107 -5.39 -16.36 23.90
C ALA A 107 -6.90 -16.10 23.93
N VAL A 108 -7.33 -15.11 24.72
CA VAL A 108 -8.73 -14.72 24.87
C VAL A 108 -8.92 -13.24 24.51
N PRO A 109 -10.03 -12.87 23.85
CA PRO A 109 -10.29 -11.46 23.53
C PRO A 109 -10.60 -10.65 24.79
N VAL A 110 -10.24 -9.37 24.75
CA VAL A 110 -10.73 -8.38 25.73
C VAL A 110 -12.24 -8.20 25.53
N PRO A 111 -13.06 -8.19 26.60
CA PRO A 111 -14.50 -7.93 26.49
C PRO A 111 -14.81 -6.56 25.88
N ASP A 112 -15.89 -6.45 25.10
CA ASP A 112 -16.30 -5.19 24.45
C ASP A 112 -16.51 -4.05 25.47
N THR A 113 -16.99 -4.36 26.66
CA THR A 113 -17.19 -3.40 27.76
C THR A 113 -15.90 -2.81 28.32
N ASP A 114 -14.79 -3.52 28.12
CA ASP A 114 -13.47 -3.15 28.62
C ASP A 114 -12.64 -2.42 27.55
N LEU A 115 -13.21 -2.24 26.35
CA LEU A 115 -12.61 -1.43 25.31
C LEU A 115 -12.79 0.08 25.61
N PRO A 116 -11.80 0.91 25.24
CA PRO A 116 -10.53 0.56 24.61
C PRO A 116 -9.49 0.08 25.63
N VAL A 117 -8.61 -0.84 25.21
CA VAL A 117 -7.34 -1.08 25.90
C VAL A 117 -6.45 0.16 25.71
N LYS A 118 -6.43 1.06 26.71
CA LYS A 118 -5.67 2.31 26.62
C LYS A 118 -4.17 2.02 26.63
N LEU A 119 -3.43 2.69 25.76
CA LEU A 119 -1.96 2.67 25.77
C LEU A 119 -1.45 3.31 27.08
N PRO A 120 -0.58 2.64 27.86
CA PRO A 120 -0.11 3.17 29.14
C PRO A 120 0.89 4.32 28.93
N THR A 121 0.80 5.37 29.74
CA THR A 121 1.75 6.49 29.72
C THR A 121 2.96 6.22 30.62
N GLY A 122 4.09 6.91 30.37
CA GLY A 122 5.28 6.82 31.23
C GLY A 122 6.15 5.58 30.99
N VAL A 123 5.96 4.89 29.87
CA VAL A 123 6.79 3.73 29.48
C VAL A 123 8.13 4.20 28.93
N GLU A 124 9.23 3.64 29.44
CA GLU A 124 10.57 3.94 28.97
C GLU A 124 10.86 3.38 27.56
N LEU A 125 11.23 4.27 26.64
CA LEU A 125 11.52 3.94 25.24
C LEU A 125 13.02 3.80 24.99
N SER A 126 13.59 2.64 25.34
CA SER A 126 15.03 2.39 25.21
C SER A 126 15.53 2.23 23.75
N GLY A 127 14.63 2.09 22.77
CA GLY A 127 14.97 1.83 21.35
C GLY A 127 15.63 0.47 21.07
N ARG A 128 15.77 -0.38 22.09
CA ARG A 128 16.40 -1.72 22.00
C ARG A 128 15.56 -2.76 22.75
N GLY A 129 15.49 -3.98 22.21
CA GLY A 129 14.71 -5.10 22.77
C GLY A 129 13.35 -5.28 22.09
N GLY A 130 12.49 -6.13 22.68
CA GLY A 130 11.11 -6.34 22.23
C GLY A 130 10.19 -5.16 22.53
N SER A 131 8.87 -5.38 22.50
CA SER A 131 7.89 -4.32 22.73
C SER A 131 8.12 -3.58 24.06
N PRO A 132 8.18 -2.23 24.08
CA PRO A 132 8.29 -1.46 25.32
C PRO A 132 7.15 -1.74 26.32
N LEU A 133 5.97 -2.15 25.85
CA LEU A 133 4.83 -2.47 26.70
C LEU A 133 5.08 -3.66 27.62
N ALA A 134 6.07 -4.51 27.32
CA ALA A 134 6.48 -5.59 28.20
C ALA A 134 7.05 -5.10 29.55
N ARG A 135 7.50 -3.84 29.63
CA ARG A 135 8.03 -3.22 30.86
C ARG A 135 6.95 -2.54 31.71
N ALA A 136 5.78 -2.30 31.14
CA ALA A 136 4.65 -1.66 31.83
C ALA A 136 3.89 -2.71 32.66
N THR A 137 4.50 -3.23 33.72
CA THR A 137 3.98 -4.39 34.48
C THR A 137 2.56 -4.19 35.01
N ASP A 138 2.23 -2.98 35.44
CA ASP A 138 0.91 -2.66 36.00
C ASP A 138 -0.19 -2.68 34.93
N TRP A 139 0.16 -2.33 33.70
CA TRP A 139 -0.73 -2.41 32.54
C TRP A 139 -0.79 -3.83 31.97
N LEU A 140 0.36 -4.51 31.92
CA LEU A 140 0.55 -5.83 31.36
C LEU A 140 -0.22 -6.90 32.15
N ASN A 141 -0.12 -6.87 33.48
CA ASN A 141 -0.73 -7.86 34.33
C ASN A 141 -2.23 -7.57 34.48
N CYS A 142 -3.07 -8.57 34.19
CA CYS A 142 -4.52 -8.46 34.28
C CYS A 142 -5.16 -9.78 34.72
N LYS A 143 -6.49 -9.79 34.79
CA LYS A 143 -7.27 -11.02 35.03
C LYS A 143 -7.79 -11.56 33.71
N CYS A 144 -7.82 -12.89 33.58
CA CYS A 144 -8.45 -13.54 32.45
C CYS A 144 -9.96 -13.33 32.51
N PRO A 145 -10.61 -12.82 31.45
CA PRO A 145 -12.06 -12.62 31.42
C PRO A 145 -12.86 -13.93 31.48
N GLN A 146 -12.24 -15.08 31.17
CA GLN A 146 -12.92 -16.38 31.15
C GLN A 146 -12.84 -17.12 32.50
N CYS A 147 -11.67 -17.16 33.15
CA CYS A 147 -11.46 -17.94 34.38
C CYS A 147 -11.12 -17.09 35.61
N ASN A 148 -11.00 -15.76 35.45
CA ASN A 148 -10.57 -14.81 36.48
C ASN A 148 -9.15 -15.07 37.08
N GLY A 149 -8.39 -16.00 36.49
CA GLY A 149 -7.00 -16.28 36.86
C GLY A 149 -6.03 -15.18 36.42
N PRO A 150 -4.77 -15.19 36.89
CA PRO A 150 -3.74 -14.24 36.45
C PRO A 150 -3.45 -14.43 34.95
N ALA A 151 -3.38 -13.32 34.23
CA ALA A 151 -3.13 -13.30 32.79
C ALA A 151 -2.32 -12.06 32.39
N LYS A 152 -1.86 -12.02 31.14
CA LYS A 152 -1.08 -10.90 30.61
C LYS A 152 -1.71 -10.36 29.33
N ARG A 153 -1.75 -9.05 29.18
CA ARG A 153 -2.15 -8.42 27.91
C ARG A 153 -1.14 -8.74 26.81
N ASP A 154 -1.60 -8.76 25.57
CA ASP A 154 -0.70 -8.72 24.43
C ASP A 154 0.13 -7.42 24.48
N THR A 155 1.43 -7.54 24.24
CA THR A 155 2.35 -6.39 24.31
C THR A 155 2.59 -5.78 22.94
N ASP A 156 2.11 -6.40 21.87
CA ASP A 156 2.23 -5.83 20.54
C ASP A 156 1.12 -4.80 20.28
N THR A 157 1.44 -3.89 19.36
CA THR A 157 0.48 -2.93 18.82
C THR A 157 0.12 -3.31 17.39
N LEU A 158 -1.04 -2.84 16.94
CA LEU A 158 -1.48 -3.01 15.56
C LEU A 158 -0.66 -2.13 14.62
N ASP A 159 -0.36 -2.68 13.44
CA ASP A 159 0.25 -1.94 12.35
C ASP A 159 -0.61 -0.74 11.93
N THR A 160 0.04 0.38 11.60
CA THR A 160 -0.64 1.64 11.27
C THR A 160 -1.54 1.55 10.04
N PHE A 161 -1.34 0.56 9.15
CA PHE A 161 -2.27 0.35 8.04
C PHE A 161 -3.64 -0.15 8.51
N VAL A 162 -3.77 -0.70 9.72
CA VAL A 162 -5.09 -1.03 10.29
C VAL A 162 -5.92 0.24 10.39
N ASP A 163 -5.37 1.30 10.99
CA ASP A 163 -6.05 2.58 11.17
C ASP A 163 -6.41 3.22 9.83
N SER A 164 -5.46 3.22 8.88
CA SER A 164 -5.67 3.82 7.55
C SER A 164 -6.57 2.97 6.64
N SER A 165 -6.91 1.74 6.99
CA SER A 165 -7.75 0.88 6.14
C SER A 165 -9.25 1.19 6.23
N TRP A 166 -9.68 2.02 7.18
CA TRP A 166 -11.11 2.32 7.38
C TRP A 166 -11.41 3.77 7.78
N TYR A 167 -10.42 4.65 7.93
CA TYR A 167 -10.61 6.05 8.33
C TYR A 167 -11.64 6.82 7.46
N TYR A 168 -11.73 6.51 6.16
CA TYR A 168 -12.69 7.11 5.24
C TYR A 168 -14.15 6.80 5.62
N LEU A 169 -14.41 5.66 6.29
CA LEU A 169 -15.72 5.35 6.87
C LEU A 169 -15.93 6.13 8.17
N ARG A 170 -14.88 6.25 9.00
CA ARG A 170 -14.97 7.00 10.26
C ARG A 170 -15.29 8.48 10.05
N TYR A 171 -14.82 9.09 8.95
CA TYR A 171 -15.17 10.47 8.60
C TYR A 171 -16.67 10.72 8.43
N LEU A 172 -17.44 9.69 8.10
CA LEU A 172 -18.89 9.81 7.95
C LEU A 172 -19.61 9.94 9.29
N ASP A 173 -18.95 9.53 10.39
CA ASP A 173 -19.50 9.58 11.73
C ASP A 173 -18.41 9.66 12.83
N PRO A 174 -17.61 10.74 12.86
CA PRO A 174 -16.36 10.78 13.61
C PRO A 174 -16.53 10.80 15.14
N HIS A 175 -17.73 11.15 15.63
CA HIS A 175 -18.04 11.30 17.05
C HIS A 175 -18.88 10.14 17.61
N ASN A 176 -19.12 9.07 16.84
CA ASN A 176 -19.88 7.93 17.33
C ASN A 176 -19.10 7.17 18.40
N SER A 177 -19.67 7.12 19.61
CA SER A 177 -19.07 6.47 20.77
C SER A 177 -19.53 5.03 20.98
N LYS A 178 -20.45 4.53 20.15
CA LYS A 178 -21.05 3.18 20.29
C LYS A 178 -20.62 2.22 19.20
N LEU A 179 -20.43 2.72 17.98
CA LEU A 179 -20.03 1.96 16.80
C LEU A 179 -18.86 2.63 16.10
N PRO A 180 -18.09 1.88 15.27
CA PRO A 180 -17.08 2.48 14.39
C PRO A 180 -17.65 3.58 13.49
N PHE A 181 -18.90 3.41 13.02
CA PHE A 181 -19.67 4.41 12.28
C PHE A 181 -21.16 3.99 12.28
N ASP A 182 -22.06 4.94 12.07
CA ASP A 182 -23.48 4.67 11.81
C ASP A 182 -23.67 3.97 10.43
N PRO A 183 -24.31 2.78 10.39
CA PRO A 183 -24.54 2.04 9.15
C PRO A 183 -25.34 2.81 8.09
N GLU A 184 -26.34 3.61 8.48
CA GLU A 184 -27.16 4.39 7.56
C GLU A 184 -26.34 5.52 6.94
N LYS A 185 -25.52 6.22 7.74
CA LYS A 185 -24.61 7.26 7.22
C LYS A 185 -23.58 6.68 6.25
N ALA A 186 -22.99 5.54 6.60
CA ALA A 186 -22.03 4.84 5.76
C ALA A 186 -22.65 4.41 4.42
N SER A 187 -23.83 3.78 4.47
CA SER A 187 -24.54 3.33 3.27
C SER A 187 -25.06 4.47 2.40
N ALA A 188 -25.33 5.65 2.96
CA ALA A 188 -25.76 6.81 2.19
C ALA A 188 -24.60 7.47 1.40
N ALA A 189 -23.38 7.49 1.96
CA ALA A 189 -22.27 8.26 1.41
C ALA A 189 -21.22 7.42 0.66
N MET A 190 -21.14 6.11 0.91
CA MET A 190 -20.19 5.25 0.21
C MET A 190 -20.66 4.84 -1.19
N PRO A 191 -19.75 4.44 -2.08
CA PRO A 191 -18.30 4.55 -1.96
C PRO A 191 -17.77 5.94 -2.29
N VAL A 192 -16.54 6.24 -1.85
CA VAL A 192 -15.83 7.50 -2.15
C VAL A 192 -15.75 7.69 -3.66
N ASP A 193 -16.23 8.82 -4.16
CA ASP A 193 -16.32 9.07 -5.60
C ASP A 193 -14.97 9.22 -6.30
N ILE A 194 -14.02 9.88 -5.63
CA ILE A 194 -12.65 10.10 -6.09
C ILE A 194 -11.74 9.99 -4.87
N TYR A 195 -10.80 9.05 -4.90
CA TYR A 195 -9.70 8.96 -3.96
C TYR A 195 -8.42 9.47 -4.64
N ILE A 196 -7.75 10.43 -4.03
CA ILE A 196 -6.51 11.02 -4.56
C ILE A 196 -5.37 10.69 -3.58
N GLY A 197 -4.27 10.14 -4.07
CA GLY A 197 -3.12 9.80 -3.24
C GLY A 197 -1.87 9.45 -4.04
N GLY A 198 -0.74 9.32 -3.37
CA GLY A 198 0.54 8.96 -4.00
C GLY A 198 0.56 7.52 -4.53
N VAL A 199 1.25 7.31 -5.65
CA VAL A 199 1.45 5.97 -6.25
C VAL A 199 2.12 4.98 -5.30
N GLU A 200 2.89 5.46 -4.32
CA GLU A 200 3.53 4.64 -3.27
C GLU A 200 2.55 3.80 -2.44
N HIS A 201 1.27 4.19 -2.42
CA HIS A 201 0.22 3.50 -1.68
C HIS A 201 -0.55 2.48 -2.54
N ALA A 202 -0.19 2.30 -3.81
CA ALA A 202 -0.94 1.51 -4.79
C ALA A 202 -1.11 0.03 -4.40
N ILE A 203 -0.13 -0.56 -3.71
CA ILE A 203 -0.20 -1.96 -3.25
C ILE A 203 -0.73 -2.03 -1.82
N LEU A 204 0.02 -1.56 -0.82
CA LEU A 204 -0.28 -1.82 0.59
C LEU A 204 -1.63 -1.21 1.03
N HIS A 205 -1.65 0.10 1.27
CA HIS A 205 -2.82 0.81 1.79
C HIS A 205 -4.09 0.53 0.97
N LEU A 206 -4.03 0.64 -0.35
CA LEU A 206 -5.22 0.42 -1.19
C LEU A 206 -5.72 -1.02 -1.12
N LEU A 207 -4.84 -2.03 -1.04
CA LEU A 207 -5.27 -3.41 -0.86
C LEU A 207 -5.90 -3.63 0.51
N TYR A 208 -5.31 -3.10 1.58
CA TYR A 208 -5.83 -3.24 2.94
C TYR A 208 -7.16 -2.51 3.13
N ALA A 209 -7.30 -1.29 2.57
CA ALA A 209 -8.56 -0.57 2.56
C ALA A 209 -9.66 -1.36 1.85
N ARG A 210 -9.36 -1.98 0.70
CA ARG A 210 -10.31 -2.86 -0.02
C ARG A 210 -10.66 -4.09 0.81
N PHE A 211 -9.67 -4.73 1.42
CA PHE A 211 -9.88 -5.90 2.27
C PHE A 211 -10.81 -5.58 3.45
N ILE A 212 -10.53 -4.52 4.21
CA ILE A 212 -11.34 -4.10 5.36
C ILE A 212 -12.74 -3.65 4.92
N CYS A 213 -12.87 -2.91 3.83
CA CYS A 213 -14.19 -2.51 3.31
C CYS A 213 -15.04 -3.73 2.93
N LYS A 214 -14.45 -4.71 2.24
CA LYS A 214 -15.13 -5.97 1.89
C LYS A 214 -15.49 -6.80 3.12
N PHE A 215 -14.61 -6.83 4.12
CA PHE A 215 -14.89 -7.49 5.39
C PHE A 215 -16.12 -6.84 6.07
N LEU A 216 -16.10 -5.52 6.28
CA LEU A 216 -17.18 -4.76 6.89
C LEU A 216 -18.51 -4.87 6.11
N TRP A 217 -18.42 -4.86 4.78
CA TRP A 217 -19.58 -5.08 3.91
C TRP A 217 -20.17 -6.48 4.10
N ARG A 218 -19.33 -7.53 4.09
CA ARG A 218 -19.78 -8.92 4.27
C ARG A 218 -20.29 -9.22 5.68
N THR A 219 -19.76 -8.55 6.70
CA THR A 219 -20.23 -8.68 8.09
C THR A 219 -21.41 -7.79 8.44
N ARG A 220 -22.04 -7.15 7.43
CA ARG A 220 -23.24 -6.31 7.56
C ARG A 220 -23.05 -5.05 8.42
N ALA A 221 -21.81 -4.57 8.59
CA ALA A 221 -21.54 -3.31 9.30
C ALA A 221 -22.18 -2.08 8.61
N PHE A 222 -22.53 -2.20 7.33
CA PHE A 222 -23.26 -1.20 6.55
C PHE A 222 -24.79 -1.24 6.74
N GLY A 223 -25.33 -2.21 7.49
CA GLY A 223 -26.78 -2.31 7.73
C GLY A 223 -27.60 -2.66 6.48
N LEU A 224 -26.94 -3.17 5.43
CA LEU A 224 -27.60 -3.58 4.19
C LEU A 224 -28.22 -4.98 4.36
N PRO A 225 -29.46 -5.21 3.88
CA PRO A 225 -30.03 -6.56 3.83
C PRO A 225 -29.28 -7.44 2.82
N ASP A 226 -29.30 -8.76 3.02
CA ASP A 226 -28.64 -9.71 2.13
C ASP A 226 -29.10 -9.49 0.67
N ALA A 227 -28.13 -9.36 -0.24
CA ALA A 227 -28.39 -9.31 -1.68
C ALA A 227 -29.17 -10.55 -2.18
N GLN A 228 -29.17 -11.65 -1.42
CA GLN A 228 -29.88 -12.90 -1.70
C GLN A 228 -31.31 -12.97 -1.13
N GLN A 229 -31.73 -12.06 -0.24
CA GLN A 229 -33.01 -12.13 0.47
C GLN A 229 -34.12 -11.20 -0.06
N VAL A 230 -33.94 -10.53 -1.21
CA VAL A 230 -35.02 -9.76 -1.85
C VAL A 230 -35.60 -10.57 -3.02
N PRO A 231 -36.79 -11.17 -2.89
CA PRO A 231 -37.45 -11.89 -3.97
C PRO A 231 -37.57 -11.00 -5.21
N ALA A 232 -37.37 -11.57 -6.40
CA ALA A 232 -37.47 -10.83 -7.67
C ALA A 232 -38.86 -10.20 -7.93
N SER A 233 -39.87 -10.59 -7.14
CA SER A 233 -41.29 -10.22 -7.30
C SER A 233 -41.75 -9.02 -6.47
N ASP A 234 -41.02 -8.57 -5.46
CA ASP A 234 -41.55 -7.55 -4.53
C ASP A 234 -41.19 -6.10 -4.93
N GLY A 235 -42.07 -5.48 -5.72
CA GLY A 235 -41.92 -4.14 -6.28
C GLY A 235 -41.94 -2.99 -5.25
N ALA A 236 -42.54 -3.20 -4.08
CA ALA A 236 -42.62 -2.21 -3.01
C ALA A 236 -41.32 -2.14 -2.19
N GLY A 237 -40.71 -3.31 -1.89
CA GLY A 237 -39.37 -3.39 -1.29
C GLY A 237 -38.26 -2.82 -2.20
N ARG A 238 -38.42 -2.97 -3.53
CA ARG A 238 -37.52 -2.39 -4.56
C ARG A 238 -37.33 -0.88 -4.45
N LYS A 239 -38.41 -0.11 -4.24
CA LYS A 239 -38.34 1.36 -4.15
C LYS A 239 -37.68 1.82 -2.85
N LYS A 240 -37.89 1.09 -1.75
CA LYS A 240 -37.34 1.45 -0.42
C LYS A 240 -35.80 1.29 -0.36
N LEU A 241 -35.25 0.24 -0.98
CA LEU A 241 -33.79 -0.01 -1.04
C LEU A 241 -33.05 0.95 -1.97
N ALA A 242 -33.63 1.28 -3.13
CA ALA A 242 -33.03 2.23 -4.07
C ALA A 242 -33.11 3.69 -3.57
N SER A 243 -34.03 3.99 -2.65
CA SER A 243 -34.21 5.33 -2.07
C SER A 243 -33.32 5.64 -0.85
N LYS A 244 -32.55 4.66 -0.34
CA LYS A 244 -31.68 4.83 0.84
C LYS A 244 -30.37 4.03 0.70
N GLY A 245 -29.39 4.61 0.01
CA GLY A 245 -27.99 4.15 0.05
C GLY A 245 -27.55 3.13 -1.02
N LEU A 246 -26.32 2.63 -0.83
CA LEU A 246 -25.55 1.69 -1.67
C LEU A 246 -26.43 0.75 -2.52
N GLY A 247 -26.47 0.99 -3.84
CA GLY A 247 -27.29 0.22 -4.78
C GLY A 247 -26.85 -1.25 -4.95
N ARG A 248 -27.66 -2.03 -5.69
CA ARG A 248 -27.43 -3.48 -5.97
C ARG A 248 -26.07 -3.82 -6.58
N SER A 249 -25.36 -2.86 -7.17
CA SER A 249 -24.05 -3.03 -7.81
C SER A 249 -22.87 -2.88 -6.83
N TYR A 250 -23.11 -2.54 -5.57
CA TYR A 250 -22.03 -2.38 -4.61
C TYR A 250 -21.46 -3.72 -4.16
N ASN A 251 -20.14 -3.87 -4.28
CA ASN A 251 -19.40 -5.11 -4.00
C ASN A 251 -18.32 -4.90 -2.90
N GLY A 252 -18.51 -3.90 -2.04
CA GLY A 252 -17.58 -3.57 -0.96
C GLY A 252 -16.28 -2.93 -1.43
N GLU A 253 -16.24 -2.30 -2.62
CA GLU A 253 -15.10 -1.47 -3.02
C GLU A 253 -15.19 -0.08 -2.39
N PRO A 254 -14.16 0.44 -1.71
CA PRO A 254 -14.24 1.71 -1.01
C PRO A 254 -14.15 2.94 -1.92
N PHE A 255 -13.57 2.81 -3.12
CA PHE A 255 -13.25 3.94 -4.01
C PHE A 255 -13.78 3.67 -5.43
N LYS A 256 -14.59 4.58 -6.00
CA LYS A 256 -15.09 4.47 -7.38
C LYS A 256 -14.01 4.79 -8.41
N ARG A 257 -13.24 5.86 -8.15
CA ARG A 257 -12.16 6.34 -8.99
C ARG A 257 -10.94 6.61 -8.13
N LEU A 258 -9.78 6.25 -8.67
CA LEU A 258 -8.48 6.51 -8.06
C LEU A 258 -7.70 7.45 -8.98
N LEU A 259 -7.22 8.56 -8.43
CA LEU A 259 -6.24 9.42 -9.07
C LEU A 259 -4.92 9.29 -8.31
N THR A 260 -3.95 8.62 -8.91
CA THR A 260 -2.61 8.49 -8.34
C THR A 260 -1.78 9.69 -8.73
N GLN A 261 -1.54 10.59 -7.78
CA GLN A 261 -0.72 11.76 -8.04
C GLN A 261 0.75 11.37 -8.21
N GLY A 262 1.45 12.07 -9.11
CA GLY A 262 2.88 11.94 -9.26
C GLY A 262 3.63 12.55 -8.07
N MET A 263 4.92 12.23 -7.97
CA MET A 263 5.75 12.70 -6.87
C MET A 263 6.16 14.15 -7.07
N VAL A 264 6.24 14.91 -5.98
CA VAL A 264 6.90 16.22 -6.00
C VAL A 264 8.39 16.01 -5.80
N HIS A 265 9.19 16.43 -6.78
CA HIS A 265 10.63 16.40 -6.75
C HIS A 265 11.19 17.78 -6.42
N GLY A 266 12.09 17.84 -5.45
CA GLY A 266 12.84 19.05 -5.10
C GLY A 266 14.24 19.00 -5.69
N LEU A 267 14.79 20.17 -5.97
CA LEU A 267 16.19 20.32 -6.35
C LEU A 267 17.06 19.81 -5.20
N THR A 268 17.92 18.84 -5.52
CA THR A 268 18.68 18.05 -4.55
C THR A 268 20.16 18.13 -4.88
N TYR A 269 20.97 18.35 -3.84
CA TYR A 269 22.41 18.49 -3.96
C TYR A 269 23.12 17.33 -3.27
N ARG A 270 24.13 16.77 -3.94
CA ARG A 270 24.99 15.73 -3.38
C ARG A 270 26.45 16.13 -3.50
N ASP A 271 27.21 15.69 -2.51
CA ASP A 271 28.67 15.77 -2.53
C ASP A 271 29.19 14.72 -3.54
N PRO A 272 29.94 15.12 -4.60
CA PRO A 272 30.39 14.21 -5.64
C PRO A 272 31.41 13.17 -5.16
N ALA A 273 32.14 13.45 -4.08
CA ALA A 273 33.16 12.54 -3.55
C ALA A 273 32.54 11.46 -2.65
N THR A 274 31.51 11.81 -1.89
CA THR A 274 30.91 10.90 -0.88
C THR A 274 29.52 10.39 -1.24
N GLY A 275 28.85 11.01 -2.22
CA GLY A 275 27.45 10.73 -2.57
C GLY A 275 26.43 11.19 -1.53
N ARG A 276 26.85 11.87 -0.46
CA ARG A 276 25.98 12.33 0.63
C ARG A 276 25.13 13.52 0.20
N PHE A 277 23.88 13.56 0.64
CA PHE A 277 23.02 14.75 0.50
C PHE A 277 23.56 15.93 1.31
N LEU A 278 23.61 17.09 0.65
CA LEU A 278 24.07 18.35 1.20
C LEU A 278 22.90 19.17 1.74
N ARG A 279 23.13 19.87 2.85
CA ARG A 279 22.17 20.81 3.42
C ARG A 279 22.28 22.18 2.75
N PRO A 280 21.21 23.00 2.78
CA PRO A 280 21.25 24.35 2.22
C PRO A 280 22.38 25.23 2.77
N ASN A 281 22.78 25.05 4.04
CA ASN A 281 23.85 25.82 4.68
C ASN A 281 25.26 25.29 4.39
N GLU A 282 25.39 24.20 3.63
CA GLU A 282 26.68 23.65 3.15
C GLU A 282 26.97 24.10 1.71
N LEU A 283 26.17 25.01 1.18
CA LEU A 283 26.21 25.48 -0.20
C LEU A 283 26.31 27.01 -0.22
N GLU A 284 27.18 27.53 -1.09
CA GLU A 284 27.41 28.96 -1.26
C GLU A 284 27.45 29.32 -2.75
N ILE A 285 27.00 30.53 -3.07
CA ILE A 285 27.11 31.05 -4.43
C ILE A 285 28.43 31.81 -4.53
N ASP A 286 29.28 31.37 -5.45
CA ASP A 286 30.53 32.05 -5.76
C ASP A 286 30.24 33.39 -6.43
N SER A 287 30.63 34.48 -5.75
CA SER A 287 30.43 35.86 -6.19
C SER A 287 31.03 36.16 -7.58
N SER A 288 32.05 35.42 -8.00
CA SER A 288 32.77 35.66 -9.26
C SER A 288 32.14 34.93 -10.45
N SER A 289 31.63 33.72 -10.23
CA SER A 289 31.12 32.84 -11.29
C SER A 289 29.60 32.67 -11.26
N SER A 290 28.92 33.15 -10.21
CA SER A 290 27.51 32.90 -9.90
C SER A 290 27.15 31.40 -9.83
N GLN A 291 28.16 30.53 -9.67
CA GLN A 291 27.96 29.08 -9.54
C GLN A 291 27.80 28.68 -8.08
N LEU A 292 26.94 27.70 -7.84
CA LEU A 292 26.77 27.08 -6.53
C LEU A 292 27.97 26.15 -6.24
N ARG A 293 28.61 26.32 -5.10
CA ARG A 293 29.75 25.53 -4.62
C ARG A 293 29.49 24.98 -3.23
N ILE A 294 30.16 23.88 -2.90
CA ILE A 294 30.15 23.31 -1.56
C ILE A 294 31.06 24.15 -0.65
N THR A 295 30.52 24.66 0.45
CA THR A 295 31.27 25.46 1.41
C THR A 295 32.45 24.65 1.96
N GLY A 296 33.65 25.25 1.94
CA GLY A 296 34.89 24.65 2.44
C GLY A 296 35.69 23.87 1.39
N THR A 297 35.06 23.11 0.49
CA THR A 297 35.79 22.40 -0.59
C THR A 297 35.85 23.20 -1.90
N GLY A 298 34.89 24.10 -2.13
CA GLY A 298 34.76 24.87 -3.37
C GLY A 298 34.35 24.02 -4.59
N GLN A 299 34.06 22.72 -4.40
CA GLN A 299 33.64 21.85 -5.49
C GLN A 299 32.20 22.12 -5.93
N LEU A 300 31.88 21.77 -7.17
CA LEU A 300 30.50 21.82 -7.66
C LEU A 300 29.72 20.63 -7.10
N PRO A 301 28.52 20.84 -6.52
CA PRO A 301 27.68 19.74 -6.09
C PRO A 301 27.04 19.03 -7.30
N GLU A 302 26.84 17.73 -7.19
CA GLU A 302 25.94 17.01 -8.10
C GLU A 302 24.51 17.50 -7.85
N THR A 303 23.81 17.84 -8.94
CA THR A 303 22.47 18.44 -8.88
C THR A 303 21.48 17.56 -9.62
N SER A 304 20.36 17.25 -8.96
CA SER A 304 19.28 16.46 -9.57
C SER A 304 17.91 16.79 -8.96
N TYR A 305 16.83 16.44 -9.64
CA TYR A 305 15.48 16.49 -9.10
C TYR A 305 15.11 15.14 -8.49
N GLU A 306 14.89 15.12 -7.19
CA GLU A 306 14.52 13.90 -6.47
C GLU A 306 13.28 14.10 -5.59
N LYS A 307 12.54 13.01 -5.36
CA LYS A 307 11.42 12.99 -4.40
C LYS A 307 11.77 13.75 -3.13
N MET A 308 10.93 14.74 -2.79
CA MET A 308 11.11 15.54 -1.59
C MET A 308 11.09 14.66 -0.34
N SER A 309 12.10 14.82 0.53
CA SER A 309 12.17 14.11 1.80
C SER A 309 13.12 14.80 2.78
N LYS A 310 12.86 14.63 4.08
CA LYS A 310 13.70 15.20 5.15
C LYS A 310 15.16 14.74 5.06
N SER A 311 15.40 13.49 4.67
CA SER A 311 16.75 12.91 4.55
C SER A 311 17.58 13.50 3.41
N LYS A 312 16.94 14.15 2.42
CA LYS A 312 17.59 14.74 1.25
C LYS A 312 17.74 16.26 1.35
N TYR A 313 17.18 16.88 2.40
CA TYR A 313 17.21 18.32 2.63
C TYR A 313 16.66 19.17 1.46
N ASN A 314 15.78 18.59 0.63
CA ASN A 314 15.23 19.18 -0.58
C ASN A 314 13.74 19.53 -0.47
N GLY A 315 13.17 19.44 0.74
CA GLY A 315 11.77 19.77 1.00
C GLY A 315 11.55 21.27 1.08
N VAL A 316 10.51 21.76 0.42
CA VAL A 316 10.08 23.16 0.51
C VAL A 316 8.92 23.27 1.49
N ASP A 317 9.02 24.18 2.45
CA ASP A 317 7.92 24.46 3.38
C ASP A 317 6.85 25.30 2.66
N PRO A 318 5.62 24.76 2.46
CA PRO A 318 4.55 25.51 1.82
C PRO A 318 4.17 26.77 2.60
N SER A 319 4.40 26.82 3.92
CA SER A 319 4.10 28.00 4.75
C SER A 319 4.93 29.21 4.33
N GLU A 320 6.18 28.99 3.94
CA GLU A 320 7.07 30.05 3.47
C GLU A 320 6.63 30.57 2.10
N THR A 321 6.24 29.68 1.19
CA THR A 321 5.80 30.08 -0.15
C THR A 321 4.45 30.80 -0.10
N VAL A 322 3.51 30.32 0.72
CA VAL A 322 2.23 30.99 0.97
C VAL A 322 2.44 32.38 1.57
N ARG A 323 3.33 32.52 2.56
CA ARG A 323 3.62 33.83 3.17
C ARG A 323 4.21 34.81 2.16
N LYS A 324 5.06 34.33 1.24
CA LYS A 324 5.75 35.17 0.25
C LYS A 324 4.90 35.51 -0.97
N TYR A 325 4.16 34.55 -1.51
CA TYR A 325 3.47 34.68 -2.80
C TYR A 325 1.94 34.67 -2.71
N GLY A 326 1.38 34.24 -1.58
CA GLY A 326 -0.05 34.03 -1.38
C GLY A 326 -0.49 32.61 -1.73
N ALA A 327 -1.54 32.14 -1.05
CA ALA A 327 -2.04 30.77 -1.18
C ALA A 327 -2.47 30.42 -2.61
N ASP A 328 -3.15 31.33 -3.31
CA ASP A 328 -3.64 31.07 -4.67
C ASP A 328 -2.51 30.96 -5.68
N ALA A 329 -1.49 31.82 -5.58
CA ALA A 329 -0.32 31.73 -6.45
C ALA A 329 0.41 30.40 -6.26
N THR A 330 0.59 29.95 -5.01
CA THR A 330 1.21 28.66 -4.69
C THR A 330 0.36 27.49 -5.22
N ARG A 331 -0.98 27.52 -5.04
CA ARG A 331 -1.89 26.47 -5.54
C ARG A 331 -1.89 26.40 -7.06
N LEU A 332 -1.97 27.56 -7.75
CA LEU A 332 -1.91 27.60 -9.21
C LEU A 332 -0.57 27.07 -9.71
N HIS A 333 0.53 27.40 -9.04
CA HIS A 333 1.85 26.86 -9.41
C HIS A 333 1.85 25.33 -9.37
N MET A 334 1.33 24.73 -8.29
CA MET A 334 1.19 23.27 -8.18
C MET A 334 0.34 22.66 -9.29
N LEU A 335 -0.77 23.31 -9.64
CA LEU A 335 -1.73 22.79 -10.63
C LEU A 335 -1.30 23.03 -12.08
N TYR A 336 -0.45 24.02 -12.33
CA TYR A 336 0.00 24.41 -13.66
C TYR A 336 1.25 23.64 -14.12
N LEU A 337 2.13 23.29 -13.20
CA LEU A 337 3.50 22.87 -13.54
C LEU A 337 3.56 21.49 -14.22
N ALA A 338 2.66 20.57 -13.86
CA ALA A 338 2.59 19.24 -14.45
C ALA A 338 1.15 18.67 -14.36
N PRO A 339 0.75 17.74 -15.24
CA PRO A 339 -0.44 16.93 -15.05
C PRO A 339 -0.42 16.21 -13.69
N PRO A 340 -1.56 15.99 -13.02
CA PRO A 340 -1.58 15.45 -11.66
C PRO A 340 -0.88 14.09 -11.50
N GLN A 341 -0.88 13.25 -12.53
CA GLN A 341 -0.24 11.92 -12.49
C GLN A 341 1.29 11.95 -12.71
N ASP A 342 1.81 13.05 -13.23
CA ASP A 342 3.22 13.17 -13.62
C ASP A 342 4.05 13.69 -12.45
N VAL A 343 5.36 13.42 -12.49
CA VAL A 343 6.30 13.98 -11.53
C VAL A 343 6.33 15.50 -11.70
N LEU A 344 6.20 16.22 -10.58
CA LEU A 344 6.29 17.66 -10.52
C LEU A 344 7.68 18.06 -10.02
N GLU A 345 8.49 18.66 -10.89
CA GLU A 345 9.79 19.25 -10.51
C GLU A 345 9.57 20.65 -9.95
N TRP A 346 9.67 20.79 -8.63
CA TRP A 346 9.30 22.01 -7.93
C TRP A 346 10.29 23.15 -8.17
N ASP A 347 9.76 24.30 -8.59
CA ASP A 347 10.52 25.56 -8.71
C ASP A 347 9.81 26.73 -8.01
N THR A 348 10.30 27.08 -6.82
CA THR A 348 9.78 28.21 -6.03
C THR A 348 9.85 29.54 -6.78
N GLN A 349 10.82 29.73 -7.68
CA GLN A 349 10.99 31.01 -8.39
C GLN A 349 9.84 31.26 -9.37
N SER A 350 9.33 30.20 -10.00
CA SER A 350 8.22 30.27 -10.97
C SER A 350 6.86 30.67 -10.36
N ILE A 351 6.70 30.63 -9.03
CA ILE A 351 5.45 31.04 -8.35
C ILE A 351 5.11 32.52 -8.64
N ILE A 352 6.12 33.39 -8.82
CA ILE A 352 5.90 34.81 -9.14
C ILE A 352 5.11 34.99 -10.45
N GLY A 353 5.26 34.06 -11.40
CA GLY A 353 4.49 34.06 -12.65
C GLY A 353 2.99 33.93 -12.40
N MET A 354 2.61 33.01 -11.49
CA MET A 354 1.22 32.79 -11.10
C MET A 354 0.65 33.98 -10.33
N GLN A 355 1.44 34.58 -9.44
CA GLN A 355 1.05 35.79 -8.72
C GLN A 355 0.79 36.96 -9.68
N ARG A 356 1.67 37.17 -10.67
CA ARG A 356 1.49 38.20 -11.71
C ARG A 356 0.25 37.93 -12.58
N TRP A 357 -0.04 36.66 -12.87
CA TRP A 357 -1.23 36.27 -13.62
C TRP A 357 -2.51 36.59 -12.84
N ILE A 358 -2.60 36.22 -11.55
CA ILE A 358 -3.73 36.57 -10.67
C ILE A 358 -3.94 38.10 -10.65
N ASN A 359 -2.87 38.87 -10.46
CA ASN A 359 -2.95 40.34 -10.44
C ASN A 359 -3.40 40.94 -11.79
N ARG A 360 -3.13 40.26 -12.92
CA ARG A 360 -3.64 40.68 -14.23
C ARG A 360 -5.13 40.41 -14.35
N VAL A 361 -5.60 39.25 -13.88
CA VAL A 361 -7.03 38.92 -13.86
C VAL A 361 -7.80 39.91 -12.99
N GLY A 362 -7.29 40.22 -11.79
CA GLY A 362 -7.91 41.21 -10.90
C GLY A 362 -8.10 42.57 -11.56
N ARG A 363 -7.04 43.08 -12.23
CA ARG A 363 -7.11 44.36 -12.95
C ARG A 363 -8.11 44.41 -14.10
N LEU A 364 -8.46 43.26 -14.70
CA LEU A 364 -9.49 43.18 -15.76
C LEU A 364 -10.92 43.16 -15.19
N VAL A 365 -11.07 42.79 -13.92
CA VAL A 365 -12.38 42.82 -13.24
C VAL A 365 -12.65 44.20 -12.65
N ASP A 366 -11.60 44.89 -12.20
CA ASP A 366 -11.69 46.24 -11.64
C ASP A 366 -11.80 47.35 -12.71
N SER A 367 -11.59 46.99 -13.99
CA SER A 367 -11.75 47.87 -15.17
C SER A 367 -13.14 47.73 -15.77
#